data_AF-A0AAE1K5G8-F1
#
_entry.id   AF-A0AAE1K5G8-F1
#
_cell.length_a   1.000
_cell.length_b   1.000
_cell.length_c   1.000
_cell.angle_alpha   90.00
_cell.angle_beta   90.00
_cell.angle_gamma   90.00
#
_symmetry.space_group_name_H-M   'P 1'
#
loop_
_entity.id
_entity.type
_entity.pdbx_description
1 polymer ?
#
loop_
_entity_poly.entity_id
_entity_poly.type
_entity_poly.pdbx_seq_one_letter_code
_entity_poly.pdbx_strand_id
1 'polypeptide(L)'
;MWRRLRVRPRYCRHSRIPVLPPPAPWPTGKSLVLLGIHPTASEPTPQEAWESLVARITYLFSEKFLTSLHPLIGHLGGTLWRKGDLCGSIPVSVIAVYDTKLFNLCKCINPAVESNPLLVNLYIMRAATKLYEFLSTSVQHLWLKKKSPYPQDMTESLVMQTSIPECIQVSAAKIPSSMEKPIETVTLHVSAKEYYLDIIAKELGLEDASYVLISR
;
A
#
# COMPACT_ATOMS: atom_id res chain seq x y z
N MET A 1 10.53 -1.97 -20.60
CA MET A 1 11.39 -3.06 -20.11
C MET A 1 11.11 -3.24 -18.63
N TRP A 2 10.37 -4.28 -18.22
CA TRP A 2 9.98 -4.47 -16.82
C TRP A 2 10.98 -5.38 -16.11
N ARG A 3 11.40 -5.05 -14.89
CA ARG A 3 12.23 -5.90 -14.03
C ARG A 3 11.42 -6.20 -12.76
N ARG A 4 11.46 -7.44 -12.28
CA ARG A 4 10.64 -7.88 -11.15
C ARG A 4 11.52 -8.37 -10.01
N LEU A 5 11.21 -7.90 -8.80
CA LEU A 5 11.82 -8.41 -7.57
C LEU A 5 10.79 -9.28 -6.83
N ARG A 6 11.18 -10.47 -6.39
CA ARG A 6 10.34 -11.33 -5.53
C ARG A 6 11.01 -11.54 -4.18
N VAL A 7 10.30 -11.23 -3.10
CA VAL A 7 10.69 -11.49 -1.71
C VAL A 7 9.87 -12.68 -1.19
N ARG A 8 10.51 -13.67 -0.56
CA ARG A 8 9.82 -14.81 0.06
C ARG A 8 10.13 -14.87 1.57
N PRO A 9 9.11 -14.90 2.45
CA PRO A 9 9.28 -15.35 3.82
C PRO A 9 9.48 -16.88 3.87
N ARG A 10 10.38 -17.37 4.73
CA ARG A 10 10.49 -18.81 5.05
C ARG A 10 9.41 -19.18 6.07
N TYR A 11 8.54 -20.13 5.73
CA TYR A 11 7.60 -20.74 6.68
C TYR A 11 8.12 -22.09 7.15
N CYS A 12 8.19 -22.29 8.46
CA CYS A 12 8.38 -23.60 9.09
C CYS A 12 7.02 -24.33 9.17
N ARG A 13 6.96 -25.57 8.66
CA ARG A 13 5.85 -26.50 8.86
C ARG A 13 6.13 -27.36 10.10
N HIS A 14 5.12 -27.56 10.95
CA HIS A 14 4.52 -28.86 11.33
C HIS A 14 3.81 -28.72 12.69
N SER A 15 2.52 -29.09 12.73
CA SER A 15 1.86 -29.80 13.84
C SER A 15 0.48 -30.26 13.33
N ARG A 16 0.20 -31.57 13.38
CA ARG A 16 -1.11 -32.15 13.02
C ARG A 16 -2.07 -31.93 14.18
N ILE A 17 -3.17 -31.24 13.94
CA ILE A 17 -4.29 -31.06 14.89
C ILE A 17 -5.32 -32.16 14.63
N PRO A 18 -5.88 -32.83 15.66
CA PRO A 18 -6.93 -33.83 15.47
C PRO A 18 -8.22 -33.22 14.90
N VAL A 19 -8.87 -33.96 14.00
CA VAL A 19 -10.09 -33.54 13.31
C VAL A 19 -11.29 -33.70 14.24
N LEU A 20 -11.90 -32.59 14.64
CA LEU A 20 -13.22 -32.57 15.30
C LEU A 20 -14.34 -32.73 14.24
N PRO A 21 -15.49 -33.33 14.61
CA PRO A 21 -16.64 -33.42 13.71
C PRO A 21 -17.16 -32.03 13.33
N PRO A 22 -17.78 -31.88 12.14
CA PRO A 22 -18.22 -30.58 11.66
C PRO A 22 -19.30 -30.01 12.59
N PRO A 23 -19.23 -28.71 12.95
CA PRO A 23 -20.31 -28.06 13.66
C PRO A 23 -21.57 -28.02 12.80
N ALA A 24 -22.73 -28.14 13.45
CA ALA A 24 -24.03 -28.04 12.81
C ALA A 24 -24.13 -26.77 11.94
N PRO A 25 -24.86 -26.81 10.81
CA PRO A 25 -25.00 -25.66 9.93
C PRO A 25 -25.62 -24.48 10.70
N TRP A 26 -24.90 -23.37 10.74
CA TRP A 26 -25.40 -22.10 11.25
C TRP A 26 -26.65 -21.70 10.46
N PRO A 27 -27.69 -21.14 11.10
CA PRO A 27 -28.86 -20.65 10.39
C PRO A 27 -28.45 -19.52 9.44
N THR A 28 -28.32 -19.86 8.15
CA THR A 28 -27.98 -18.93 7.08
C THR A 28 -29.08 -17.88 6.95
N GLY A 29 -28.73 -16.62 7.25
CA GLY A 29 -29.40 -15.45 6.68
C GLY A 29 -30.29 -14.60 7.58
N LYS A 30 -30.59 -14.98 8.83
CA LYS A 30 -31.56 -14.22 9.66
C LYS A 30 -30.98 -13.08 10.50
N SER A 31 -29.68 -13.10 10.81
CA SER A 31 -29.07 -12.18 11.79
C SER A 31 -28.94 -10.71 11.31
N LEU A 32 -28.64 -10.48 10.03
CA LEU A 32 -28.41 -9.11 9.50
C LEU A 32 -29.72 -8.31 9.35
N VAL A 33 -30.77 -8.96 8.87
CA VAL A 33 -32.10 -8.35 8.70
C VAL A 33 -32.71 -7.97 10.06
N LEU A 34 -32.47 -8.78 11.10
CA LEU A 34 -32.88 -8.48 12.48
C LEU A 34 -32.17 -7.24 13.07
N LEU A 35 -30.97 -6.90 12.58
CA LEU A 35 -30.24 -5.69 12.96
C LEU A 35 -30.65 -4.46 12.13
N GLY A 36 -31.66 -4.58 11.26
CA GLY A 36 -32.03 -3.52 10.30
C GLY A 36 -30.98 -3.31 9.20
N ILE A 37 -29.95 -4.15 9.15
CA ILE A 37 -28.93 -4.12 8.11
C ILE A 37 -29.48 -4.96 6.97
N HIS A 38 -30.14 -4.30 6.01
CA HIS A 38 -30.46 -4.93 4.75
C HIS A 38 -29.14 -5.21 4.01
N PRO A 39 -28.77 -6.47 3.75
CA PRO A 39 -27.53 -6.80 3.02
C PRO A 39 -27.51 -6.22 1.59
N THR A 40 -28.68 -5.77 1.10
CA THR A 40 -28.86 -4.87 -0.03
C THR A 40 -28.60 -3.41 0.35
N ALA A 41 -27.56 -3.12 1.13
CA ALA A 41 -26.98 -1.78 1.07
C ALA A 41 -26.51 -1.66 -0.38
N SER A 42 -27.21 -0.84 -1.18
CA SER A 42 -26.92 -0.69 -2.60
C SER A 42 -25.42 -0.45 -2.76
N GLU A 43 -24.76 -1.23 -3.62
CA GLU A 43 -23.37 -0.95 -3.95
C GLU A 43 -23.28 0.54 -4.34
N PRO A 44 -22.25 1.26 -3.86
CA PRO A 44 -22.13 2.68 -4.14
C PRO A 44 -22.12 2.86 -5.65
N THR A 45 -22.89 3.84 -6.12
CA THR A 45 -22.82 4.24 -7.53
C THR A 45 -21.38 4.65 -7.88
N PRO A 46 -20.97 4.57 -9.15
CA PRO A 46 -19.62 4.99 -9.54
C PRO A 46 -19.26 6.42 -9.08
N GLN A 47 -20.25 7.31 -9.01
CA GLN A 47 -20.08 8.68 -8.52
C GLN A 47 -19.83 8.72 -6.99
N GLU A 48 -20.66 8.05 -6.20
CA GLU A 48 -20.47 7.94 -4.74
C GLU A 48 -19.15 7.26 -4.38
N ALA A 49 -18.75 6.25 -5.17
CA ALA A 49 -17.46 5.60 -5.03
C ALA A 49 -16.30 6.57 -5.34
N TRP A 50 -16.47 7.48 -6.30
CA TRP A 50 -15.48 8.52 -6.62
C TRP A 50 -15.33 9.54 -5.48
N GLU A 51 -16.44 9.97 -4.88
CA GLU A 51 -16.43 10.87 -3.71
C GLU A 51 -15.82 10.19 -2.48
N SER A 52 -16.19 8.93 -2.25
CA SER A 52 -15.61 8.09 -1.19
C SER A 52 -14.12 7.85 -1.39
N LEU A 53 -13.65 7.74 -2.64
CA LEU A 53 -12.23 7.60 -2.97
C LEU A 53 -11.44 8.85 -2.56
N VAL A 54 -11.95 10.03 -2.92
CA VAL A 54 -11.36 11.32 -2.52
C VAL A 54 -11.33 11.44 -1.00
N ALA A 55 -12.46 11.17 -0.33
CA ALA A 55 -12.56 11.22 1.12
C ALA A 55 -11.60 10.24 1.81
N ARG A 56 -11.43 9.03 1.26
CA ARG A 56 -10.49 8.04 1.79
C ARG A 56 -9.05 8.52 1.66
N ILE A 57 -8.66 9.09 0.52
CA ILE A 57 -7.32 9.67 0.33
C ILE A 57 -7.11 10.81 1.34
N THR A 58 -8.06 11.73 1.49
CA THR A 58 -7.97 12.80 2.50
C THR A 58 -7.76 12.23 3.91
N TYR A 59 -8.51 11.20 4.28
CA TYR A 59 -8.37 10.54 5.56
C TYR A 59 -6.98 9.92 5.76
N LEU A 60 -6.41 9.26 4.74
CA LEU A 60 -5.08 8.64 4.82
C LEU A 60 -3.94 9.63 5.13
N PHE A 61 -4.13 10.92 4.83
CA PHE A 61 -3.17 11.98 5.15
C PHE A 61 -3.61 12.84 6.35
N SER A 62 -4.64 12.41 7.08
CA SER A 62 -5.11 13.10 8.28
C SER A 62 -4.35 12.65 9.53
N GLU A 63 -4.28 13.52 10.53
CA GLU A 63 -3.72 13.20 11.85
C GLU A 63 -4.46 12.05 12.53
N LYS A 64 -5.78 11.95 12.32
CA LYS A 64 -6.60 10.84 12.84
C LYS A 64 -6.21 9.48 12.27
N PHE A 65 -5.61 9.44 11.08
CA PHE A 65 -5.12 8.20 10.52
C PHE A 65 -3.80 7.78 11.15
N LEU A 66 -2.94 8.75 11.51
CA LEU A 66 -1.63 8.50 12.13
C LEU A 66 -1.72 7.72 13.45
N THR A 67 -2.85 7.79 14.14
CA THR A 67 -3.10 7.06 15.39
C THR A 67 -3.68 5.65 15.19
N SER A 68 -3.87 5.21 13.94
CA SER A 68 -4.40 3.88 13.62
C SER A 68 -3.30 2.80 13.58
N LEU A 69 -3.70 1.52 13.57
CA LEU A 69 -2.79 0.37 13.40
C LEU A 69 -2.62 -0.05 11.92
N HIS A 70 -2.89 0.86 10.98
CA HIS A 70 -2.87 0.52 9.56
C HIS A 70 -1.44 0.30 9.04
N PRO A 71 -1.16 -0.69 8.18
CA PRO A 71 0.20 -0.93 7.66
C PRO A 71 0.82 0.28 6.94
N LEU A 72 0.00 1.12 6.31
CA LEU A 72 0.45 2.38 5.68
C LEU A 72 1.13 3.36 6.65
N ILE A 73 0.90 3.23 7.96
CA ILE A 73 1.54 4.09 8.97
C ILE A 73 3.06 3.86 8.98
N GLY A 74 3.50 2.61 8.88
CA GLY A 74 4.92 2.29 8.74
C GLY A 74 5.52 2.86 7.44
N HIS A 75 4.73 2.92 6.37
CA HIS A 75 5.17 3.56 5.12
C HIS A 75 5.24 5.08 5.24
N LEU A 76 4.26 5.72 5.88
CA LEU A 76 4.28 7.16 6.13
C LEU A 76 5.47 7.55 7.02
N GLY A 77 5.77 6.76 8.06
CA GLY A 77 6.97 6.96 8.88
C GLY A 77 8.26 6.74 8.07
N GLY A 78 8.32 5.65 7.30
CA GLY A 78 9.48 5.33 6.46
C GLY A 78 9.75 6.38 5.38
N THR A 79 8.72 7.06 4.86
CA THR A 79 8.91 8.08 3.82
C THR A 79 9.50 9.39 4.37
N LEU A 80 9.44 9.63 5.68
CA LEU A 80 10.11 10.77 6.32
C LEU A 80 11.64 10.69 6.20
N TRP A 81 12.18 9.48 6.00
CA TRP A 81 13.61 9.22 5.82
C TRP A 81 14.06 9.25 4.35
N ARG A 82 13.17 9.59 3.41
CA ARG A 82 13.54 9.73 1.99
C ARG A 82 14.38 10.99 1.78
N LYS A 83 15.34 10.91 0.86
CA LYS A 83 16.33 11.96 0.62
C LYS A 83 15.72 13.15 -0.12
N GLY A 84 16.14 14.36 0.28
CA GLY A 84 15.80 15.61 -0.40
C GLY A 84 14.29 15.86 -0.47
N ASP A 85 13.82 16.30 -1.64
CA ASP A 85 12.43 16.71 -1.85
C ASP A 85 11.41 15.57 -1.73
N LEU A 86 11.89 14.32 -1.75
CA LEU A 86 11.08 13.11 -1.62
C LEU A 86 10.70 12.81 -0.16
N CYS A 87 11.25 13.52 0.82
CA CYS A 87 10.87 13.38 2.23
C CYS A 87 9.36 13.57 2.40
N GLY A 88 8.69 12.58 3.00
CA GLY A 88 7.25 12.52 3.19
C GLY A 88 6.43 12.14 1.95
N SER A 89 7.06 11.93 0.80
CA SER A 89 6.40 11.48 -0.43
C SER A 89 6.21 9.96 -0.41
N ILE A 90 4.97 9.49 -0.40
CA ILE A 90 4.63 8.06 -0.44
C ILE A 90 4.31 7.62 -1.88
N PRO A 91 4.92 6.52 -2.38
CA PRO A 91 4.56 5.96 -3.68
C PRO A 91 3.07 5.55 -3.76
N VAL A 92 2.42 5.86 -4.88
CA VAL A 92 0.99 5.53 -5.10
C VAL A 92 0.76 4.02 -5.10
N SER A 93 1.70 3.24 -5.61
CA SER A 93 1.63 1.77 -5.61
C SER A 93 1.52 1.18 -4.21
N VAL A 94 2.10 1.83 -3.20
CA VAL A 94 1.98 1.42 -1.80
C VAL A 94 0.56 1.68 -1.31
N ILE A 95 0.02 2.87 -1.58
CA ILE A 95 -1.35 3.22 -1.21
C ILE A 95 -2.34 2.23 -1.86
N ALA A 96 -2.15 1.92 -3.14
CA ALA A 96 -3.01 1.01 -3.90
C ALA A 96 -3.01 -0.43 -3.37
N VAL A 97 -1.88 -0.91 -2.84
CA VAL A 97 -1.75 -2.30 -2.36
C VAL A 97 -2.16 -2.46 -0.91
N TYR A 98 -1.81 -1.51 -0.04
CA TYR A 98 -1.99 -1.66 1.40
C TYR A 98 -3.35 -1.15 1.91
N ASP A 99 -4.12 -0.42 1.10
CA ASP A 99 -5.48 0.00 1.46
C ASP A 99 -6.55 -0.73 0.63
N THR A 100 -7.14 -1.76 1.22
CA THR A 100 -8.19 -2.56 0.57
C THR A 100 -9.47 -1.78 0.30
N LYS A 101 -9.75 -0.72 1.08
CA LYS A 101 -10.92 0.13 0.86
C LYS A 101 -10.75 0.94 -0.43
N LEU A 102 -9.57 1.51 -0.68
CA LEU A 102 -9.25 2.19 -1.94
C LEU A 102 -9.39 1.25 -3.14
N PHE A 103 -8.85 0.02 -3.04
CA PHE A 103 -9.00 -0.97 -4.10
C PHE A 103 -10.48 -1.25 -4.42
N ASN A 104 -11.29 -1.49 -3.38
CA ASN A 104 -12.72 -1.78 -3.54
C ASN A 104 -13.50 -0.59 -4.10
N LEU A 105 -13.17 0.63 -3.69
CA LEU A 105 -13.76 1.83 -4.28
C LEU A 105 -13.42 1.92 -5.78
N CYS A 106 -12.16 1.74 -6.14
CA CYS A 106 -11.72 1.72 -7.55
C CYS A 106 -12.44 0.64 -8.36
N LYS A 107 -12.75 -0.50 -7.74
CA LYS A 107 -13.55 -1.56 -8.36
C LYS A 107 -15.00 -1.15 -8.61
N CYS A 108 -15.64 -0.45 -7.67
CA CYS A 108 -16.99 0.09 -7.86
C CYS A 108 -17.01 1.14 -8.98
N ILE A 109 -15.92 1.90 -9.14
CA ILE A 109 -15.76 2.91 -10.20
C ILE A 109 -15.57 2.24 -11.57
N ASN A 110 -14.71 1.23 -11.64
CA ASN A 110 -14.44 0.46 -12.85
C ASN A 110 -14.02 -0.99 -12.51
N PRO A 111 -14.88 -1.99 -12.78
CA PRO A 111 -14.56 -3.40 -12.50
C PRO A 111 -13.29 -3.92 -13.21
N ALA A 112 -12.83 -3.28 -14.29
CA ALA A 112 -11.61 -3.67 -15.00
C ALA A 112 -10.33 -3.60 -14.15
N VAL A 113 -10.36 -2.93 -12.99
CA VAL A 113 -9.24 -2.91 -12.02
C VAL A 113 -8.90 -4.31 -11.49
N GLU A 114 -9.84 -5.26 -11.51
CA GLU A 114 -9.57 -6.63 -11.09
C GLU A 114 -8.59 -7.33 -12.03
N SER A 115 -8.76 -7.13 -13.34
CA SER A 115 -7.87 -7.66 -14.39
C SER A 115 -6.61 -6.82 -14.57
N ASN A 116 -6.68 -5.52 -14.27
CA ASN A 116 -5.53 -4.61 -14.35
C ASN A 116 -5.40 -3.74 -13.08
N PRO A 117 -4.70 -4.23 -12.05
CA PRO A 117 -4.51 -3.50 -10.79
C PRO A 117 -3.77 -2.17 -10.94
N LEU A 118 -3.08 -1.92 -12.06
CA LEU A 118 -2.40 -0.64 -12.31
C LEU A 118 -3.38 0.53 -12.49
N LEU A 119 -4.62 0.24 -12.87
CA LEU A 119 -5.67 1.25 -12.98
C LEU A 119 -5.98 1.91 -11.63
N VAL A 120 -5.76 1.20 -10.51
CA VAL A 120 -5.93 1.75 -9.16
C VAL A 120 -4.99 2.94 -8.94
N ASN A 121 -3.73 2.85 -9.38
CA ASN A 121 -2.79 3.97 -9.27
C ASN A 121 -3.29 5.20 -10.04
N LEU A 122 -3.85 4.98 -11.24
CA LEU A 122 -4.38 6.04 -12.09
C LEU A 122 -5.59 6.71 -11.44
N TYR A 123 -6.50 5.93 -10.84
CA TYR A 123 -7.64 6.46 -10.12
C TYR A 123 -7.25 7.23 -8.86
N ILE A 124 -6.27 6.73 -8.09
CA ILE A 124 -5.73 7.46 -6.94
C ILE A 124 -5.16 8.81 -7.37
N MET A 125 -4.33 8.84 -8.43
CA MET A 125 -3.77 10.10 -8.93
C MET A 125 -4.85 11.08 -9.40
N ARG A 126 -5.86 10.58 -10.13
CA ARG A 126 -6.99 11.41 -10.59
C ARG A 126 -7.84 11.93 -9.43
N ALA A 127 -8.00 11.16 -8.36
CA ALA A 127 -8.69 11.63 -7.16
C ALA A 127 -7.83 12.67 -6.40
N ALA A 128 -6.51 12.47 -6.34
CA ALA A 128 -5.59 13.39 -5.69
C ALA A 128 -5.52 14.77 -6.36
N THR A 129 -5.81 14.90 -7.66
CA THR A 129 -5.87 16.23 -8.31
C THR A 129 -6.98 17.11 -7.73
N LYS A 130 -8.06 16.53 -7.19
CA LYS A 130 -9.11 17.27 -6.47
C LYS A 130 -8.66 17.75 -5.08
N LEU A 131 -7.51 17.29 -4.60
CA LEU A 131 -6.95 17.60 -3.29
C LEU A 131 -5.70 18.48 -3.40
N TYR A 132 -5.57 19.28 -4.47
CA TYR A 132 -4.37 20.08 -4.74
C TYR A 132 -4.04 21.09 -3.64
N GLU A 133 -5.00 21.51 -2.82
CA GLU A 133 -4.75 22.41 -1.66
C GLU A 133 -4.13 21.65 -0.48
N PHE A 134 -4.38 20.35 -0.39
CA PHE A 134 -3.99 19.52 0.74
C PHE A 134 -2.78 18.63 0.44
N LEU A 135 -2.66 18.15 -0.80
CA LEU A 135 -1.63 17.25 -1.28
C LEU A 135 -0.79 17.88 -2.38
N SER A 136 0.50 17.59 -2.34
CA SER A 136 1.42 17.76 -3.46
C SER A 136 1.47 16.46 -4.26
N THR A 137 1.48 16.60 -5.58
CA THR A 137 1.58 15.51 -6.55
C THR A 137 2.62 15.88 -7.60
N SER A 138 3.13 14.90 -8.34
CA SER A 138 3.96 15.13 -9.53
C SER A 138 3.24 14.62 -10.78
N VAL A 139 3.43 15.31 -11.90
CA VAL A 139 2.93 14.85 -13.22
C VAL A 139 3.73 13.64 -13.71
N GLN A 140 5.03 13.60 -13.41
CA GLN A 140 5.96 12.56 -13.88
C GLN A 140 6.11 11.42 -12.87
N HIS A 141 6.03 11.72 -11.58
CA HIS A 141 6.27 10.76 -10.51
C HIS A 141 4.97 10.37 -9.81
N LEU A 142 4.78 9.06 -9.60
CA LEU A 142 3.58 8.50 -8.96
C LEU A 142 3.73 8.46 -7.43
N TRP A 143 3.79 9.64 -6.80
CA TRP A 143 3.77 9.78 -5.35
C TRP A 143 2.78 10.85 -4.90
N LEU A 144 2.35 10.73 -3.64
CA LEU A 144 1.53 11.73 -2.94
C LEU A 144 2.29 12.24 -1.71
N LYS A 145 2.21 13.54 -1.42
CA LYS A 145 2.83 14.15 -0.23
C LYS A 145 1.85 15.13 0.40
N LYS A 146 1.70 15.11 1.72
CA LYS A 146 0.93 16.14 2.43
C LYS A 146 1.64 17.48 2.32
N LYS A 147 0.91 18.56 2.00
CA LYS A 147 1.50 19.91 1.90
C LYS A 147 1.84 20.48 3.27
N SER A 148 0.91 20.37 4.21
CA SER A 148 1.16 20.79 5.58
C SER A 148 1.96 19.72 6.33
N PRO A 149 2.96 20.11 7.13
CA PRO A 149 3.65 19.18 8.00
C PRO A 149 2.66 18.54 8.98
N TYR A 150 3.02 17.37 9.50
CA TYR A 150 2.33 16.83 10.67
C TYR A 150 2.87 17.50 11.94
N PRO A 151 2.09 17.49 13.04
CA PRO A 151 2.59 17.89 14.35
C PRO A 151 3.89 17.15 14.71
N GLN A 152 4.83 17.87 15.33
CA GLN A 152 6.18 17.36 15.57
C GLN A 152 6.17 16.09 16.43
N ASP A 153 5.37 16.06 17.50
CA ASP A 153 5.17 14.91 18.36
C ASP A 153 4.70 13.66 17.60
N MET A 154 3.81 13.83 16.61
CA MET A 154 3.36 12.73 15.76
C MET A 154 4.46 12.25 14.82
N THR A 155 5.25 13.16 14.26
CA THR A 155 6.38 12.78 13.40
C THR A 155 7.46 12.03 14.16
N GLU A 156 7.77 12.45 15.39
CA GLU A 156 8.72 11.79 16.27
C GLU A 156 8.21 10.38 16.63
N SER A 157 6.93 10.24 16.98
CA SER A 157 6.33 8.93 17.25
C SER A 157 6.44 7.97 16.06
N LEU A 158 6.14 8.44 14.84
CA LEU A 158 6.25 7.65 13.61
C LEU A 158 7.69 7.17 13.35
N VAL A 159 8.66 8.04 13.62
CA VAL A 159 10.09 7.73 13.47
C VAL A 159 10.57 6.76 14.55
N MET A 160 10.09 6.89 15.79
CA MET A 160 10.53 6.02 16.89
C MET A 160 9.96 4.60 16.80
N GLN A 161 8.82 4.40 16.12
CA GLN A 161 8.24 3.08 15.89
C GLN A 161 9.13 2.18 14.99
N THR A 162 10.09 2.73 14.25
CA THR A 162 10.99 1.95 13.39
C THR A 162 12.23 1.46 14.14
N SER A 163 12.04 0.75 15.26
CA SER A 163 13.13 0.14 16.07
C SER A 163 13.74 -1.10 15.39
N ILE A 164 14.00 -1.00 14.08
CA ILE A 164 14.70 -2.01 13.29
C ILE A 164 16.19 -1.92 13.66
N PRO A 165 16.93 -3.05 13.72
CA PRO A 165 18.39 -3.03 13.77
C PRO A 165 18.98 -2.08 12.72
N GLU A 166 20.15 -1.48 12.99
CA GLU A 166 20.75 -0.45 12.12
C GLU A 166 20.77 -0.84 10.63
N CYS A 167 20.92 -2.13 10.32
CA CYS A 167 20.77 -2.67 8.98
C CYS A 167 20.31 -4.14 9.01
N ILE A 168 19.33 -4.49 8.19
CA ILE A 168 18.91 -5.87 7.93
C ILE A 168 19.26 -6.25 6.48
N GLN A 169 19.68 -7.49 6.30
CA GLN A 169 19.96 -8.05 4.98
C GLN A 169 18.80 -8.91 4.51
N VAL A 170 18.25 -8.60 3.34
CA VAL A 170 17.13 -9.33 2.75
C VAL A 170 17.54 -9.87 1.38
N SER A 171 17.69 -11.19 1.26
CA SER A 171 17.92 -11.82 -0.05
C SER A 171 16.65 -11.78 -0.91
N ALA A 172 16.80 -11.36 -2.16
CA ALA A 172 15.72 -11.26 -3.14
C ALA A 172 16.15 -11.81 -4.50
N ALA A 173 15.18 -12.24 -5.30
CA ALA A 173 15.43 -12.68 -6.68
C ALA A 173 15.17 -11.52 -7.65
N LYS A 174 16.17 -11.19 -8.46
CA LYS A 174 16.11 -10.20 -9.55
C LYS A 174 15.83 -10.92 -10.85
N ILE A 175 14.60 -10.76 -11.34
CA ILE A 175 14.11 -11.44 -12.54
C ILE A 175 14.29 -10.49 -13.73
N PRO A 176 15.12 -10.84 -14.73
CA PRO A 176 15.29 -10.05 -15.93
C PRO A 176 14.05 -10.13 -16.84
N SER A 177 13.92 -9.16 -17.75
CA SER A 177 12.88 -9.19 -18.80
C SER A 177 13.22 -10.12 -19.95
N SER A 178 14.50 -10.32 -20.24
CA SER A 178 14.95 -11.26 -21.28
C SER A 178 15.06 -12.66 -20.70
N MET A 179 14.56 -13.65 -21.44
CA MET A 179 14.67 -15.07 -21.12
C MET A 179 16.10 -15.60 -21.27
N GLU A 180 16.98 -14.85 -21.94
CA GLU A 180 18.39 -15.22 -22.15
C GLU A 180 19.24 -14.93 -20.90
N LYS A 181 18.77 -14.04 -20.01
CA LYS A 181 19.49 -13.66 -18.81
C LYS A 181 19.07 -14.56 -17.64
N PRO A 182 20.03 -15.05 -16.83
CA PRO A 182 19.69 -15.83 -15.65
C PRO A 182 19.00 -14.97 -14.59
N ILE A 183 18.22 -15.62 -13.72
CA ILE A 183 17.72 -14.98 -12.50
C ILE A 183 18.89 -14.81 -11.54
N GLU A 184 19.10 -13.59 -11.06
CA GLU A 184 20.14 -13.27 -10.11
C GLU A 184 19.59 -13.26 -8.68
N THR A 185 20.40 -13.70 -7.71
CA THR A 185 20.10 -13.45 -6.29
C THR A 185 20.82 -12.17 -5.88
N VAL A 186 20.08 -11.23 -5.32
CA VAL A 186 20.60 -9.96 -4.81
C VAL A 186 20.34 -9.85 -3.32
N THR A 187 21.21 -9.15 -2.60
CA THR A 187 21.04 -8.87 -1.18
C THR A 187 20.68 -7.40 -1.02
N LEU A 188 19.47 -7.14 -0.54
CA LEU A 188 19.03 -5.78 -0.18
C LEU A 188 19.52 -5.46 1.22
N HIS A 189 20.17 -4.32 1.38
CA HIS A 189 20.56 -3.78 2.68
C HIS A 189 19.54 -2.73 3.09
N VAL A 190 18.66 -3.07 4.03
CA VAL A 190 17.59 -2.18 4.49
C VAL A 190 18.00 -1.60 5.84
N SER A 191 18.16 -0.27 5.90
CA SER A 191 18.41 0.44 7.16
C SER A 191 17.16 1.13 7.67
N ALA A 192 17.12 1.46 8.96
CA ALA A 192 16.04 2.26 9.54
C ALA A 192 16.00 3.72 9.03
N LYS A 193 17.10 4.21 8.45
CA LYS A 193 17.26 5.61 7.98
C LYS A 193 17.07 5.76 6.46
N GLU A 194 16.61 4.72 5.79
CA GLU A 194 16.31 4.74 4.35
C GLU A 194 15.00 4.02 4.07
N TYR A 195 14.21 4.55 3.15
CA TYR A 195 12.97 3.91 2.76
C TYR A 195 13.25 2.69 1.87
N TYR A 196 12.77 1.52 2.28
CA TYR A 196 13.14 0.25 1.64
C TYR A 196 12.77 0.16 0.15
N LEU A 197 11.72 0.87 -0.30
CA LEU A 197 11.37 0.88 -1.72
C LEU A 197 12.36 1.71 -2.56
N ASP A 198 13.06 2.69 -1.99
CA ASP A 198 14.12 3.41 -2.70
C ASP A 198 15.32 2.48 -2.96
N ILE A 199 15.63 1.59 -2.00
CA ILE A 199 16.64 0.54 -2.17
C ILE A 199 16.24 -0.42 -3.30
N ILE A 200 14.97 -0.84 -3.32
CA ILE A 200 14.43 -1.69 -4.40
C ILE A 200 14.46 -0.96 -5.74
N ALA A 201 14.09 0.31 -5.79
CA ALA A 201 14.11 1.12 -7.01
C ALA A 201 15.52 1.17 -7.59
N LYS A 202 16.52 1.48 -6.75
CA LYS A 202 17.93 1.48 -7.13
C LYS A 202 18.39 0.13 -7.70
N GLU A 203 18.03 -0.97 -7.05
CA GLU A 203 18.37 -2.31 -7.54
C GLU A 203 17.72 -2.65 -8.89
N LEU A 204 16.55 -2.11 -9.16
CA LEU A 204 15.86 -2.24 -10.45
C LEU A 204 16.40 -1.28 -11.51
N GLY A 205 17.29 -0.36 -11.15
CA GLY A 205 17.81 0.69 -12.02
C GLY A 205 16.79 1.80 -12.30
N LEU A 206 15.88 2.03 -11.34
CA LEU A 206 14.90 3.12 -11.37
C LEU A 206 15.43 4.33 -10.61
N GLU A 207 15.02 5.51 -11.04
CA GLU A 207 15.40 6.78 -10.39
C GLU A 207 14.72 6.97 -9.03
N ASP A 208 13.48 6.51 -8.90
CA ASP A 208 12.64 6.79 -7.73
C ASP A 208 11.68 5.61 -7.41
N ALA A 209 11.35 5.44 -6.12
CA ALA A 209 10.40 4.43 -5.66
C ALA A 209 8.96 4.61 -6.19
N SER A 210 8.58 5.79 -6.67
CA SER A 210 7.27 6.00 -7.29
C SER A 210 7.06 5.17 -8.56
N TYR A 211 8.14 4.76 -9.23
CA TYR A 211 8.07 3.87 -10.40
C TYR A 211 8.01 2.38 -10.02
N VAL A 212 8.19 2.04 -8.74
CA VAL A 212 8.10 0.65 -8.27
C VAL A 212 6.65 0.24 -8.17
N LEU A 213 6.30 -0.83 -8.88
CA LEU A 213 4.98 -1.46 -8.82
C LEU A 213 5.03 -2.69 -7.92
N ILE A 214 4.04 -2.81 -7.04
CA ILE A 214 3.92 -3.92 -6.09
C ILE A 214 2.83 -4.86 -6.61
N SER A 215 3.17 -6.13 -6.80
CA SER A 215 2.16 -7.15 -7.15
C SER A 215 1.54 -7.77 -5.89
N ARG A 216 0.37 -8.38 -6.07
CA ARG A 216 -0.20 -9.31 -5.08
C ARG A 216 0.73 -10.50 -4.80
#